data_AF-A0A077ZIV6-F1
#
_entry.id   AF-A0A077ZIV6-F1
#
_cell.length_a   1.000
_cell.length_b   1.000
_cell.length_c   1.000
_cell.angle_alpha   90.00
_cell.angle_beta   90.00
_cell.angle_gamma   90.00
#
_symmetry.space_group_name_H-M   'P 1'
#
loop_
_entity.id
_entity.type
_entity.pdbx_description
1 polymer ?
#
loop_
_entity_poly.entity_id
_entity_poly.type
_entity_poly.pdbx_seq_one_letter_code
_entity_poly.pdbx_strand_id
1 'polypeptide(L)'
;MHFSVIFLGYSIVRCVKGKYPAELLKAWDQFALNNRTENNRPDYFTADQHYVLLCMENGGVSLENFKLTSLEEAKSILQQMIFTLALLEKALKFEHRDLHVSNILVRGTKVDYLEYIIDGDRLTVPSAGLLCCMVDFTLSRLQIDDQVIYADLSSHSHIFSGSGEMQFYVYPLMRKIIGSWETFNPRTNVLWIAYLADFLAHAKYRNRKLPQAKKARLFAFKRRTKSWGACSAFVASSSFHSHTKREIVE
;
A
#
# COMPACT_ATOMS: atom_id res chain seq x y z
N MET A 1 -14.60 -6.88 -16.83
CA MET A 1 -14.08 -5.51 -16.68
C MET A 1 -12.87 -5.61 -15.77
N HIS A 2 -11.65 -5.61 -16.32
CA HIS A 2 -10.42 -5.68 -15.52
C HIS A 2 -10.16 -4.30 -14.93
N PHE A 3 -10.87 -3.96 -13.85
CA PHE A 3 -10.40 -2.85 -13.01
C PHE A 3 -9.02 -3.25 -12.54
N SER A 4 -8.03 -2.35 -12.74
CA SER A 4 -6.66 -2.55 -12.28
C SER A 4 -6.70 -3.17 -10.89
N VAL A 5 -5.94 -4.25 -10.68
CA VAL A 5 -6.03 -5.10 -9.49
C VAL A 5 -5.51 -4.31 -8.29
N ILE A 6 -6.38 -3.47 -7.75
CA ILE A 6 -6.15 -2.55 -6.62
C ILE A 6 -5.88 -3.34 -5.34
N PHE A 7 -6.57 -4.49 -5.24
CA PHE A 7 -6.49 -5.43 -4.14
C PHE A 7 -6.19 -6.81 -4.68
N LEU A 8 -5.50 -7.62 -3.87
CA LEU A 8 -5.41 -9.05 -4.13
C LEU A 8 -6.82 -9.63 -4.28
N GLY A 9 -7.08 -10.28 -5.41
CA GLY A 9 -8.31 -11.04 -5.59
C GLY A 9 -8.44 -12.10 -4.50
N TYR A 10 -9.55 -12.06 -3.76
CA TYR A 10 -9.95 -13.14 -2.87
C TYR A 10 -10.65 -14.21 -3.68
N SER A 11 -10.18 -15.46 -3.56
CA SER A 11 -10.86 -16.60 -4.15
C SER A 11 -11.82 -17.27 -3.17
N ILE A 12 -11.47 -17.27 -1.87
CA ILE A 12 -12.23 -17.98 -0.84
C ILE A 12 -12.11 -17.23 0.49
N VAL A 13 -13.25 -17.02 1.16
CA VAL A 13 -13.34 -16.68 2.60
C VAL A 13 -14.21 -17.75 3.25
N ARG A 14 -13.66 -18.51 4.21
CA ARG A 14 -14.40 -19.60 4.89
C ARG A 14 -14.06 -19.68 6.36
N CYS A 15 -15.07 -19.89 7.20
CA CYS A 15 -14.86 -20.30 8.59
C CYS A 15 -14.67 -21.82 8.65
N VAL A 16 -13.61 -22.29 9.29
CA VAL A 16 -13.33 -23.72 9.49
C VAL A 16 -12.94 -23.98 10.93
N LYS A 17 -13.01 -25.24 11.35
CA LYS A 17 -12.65 -25.70 12.69
C LYS A 17 -11.81 -26.97 12.58
N GLY A 18 -10.74 -27.10 13.36
CA GLY A 18 -9.92 -28.32 13.37
C GLY A 18 -8.45 -28.09 13.70
N LYS A 19 -7.64 -29.15 13.54
CA LYS A 19 -6.18 -29.03 13.61
C LYS A 19 -5.63 -28.51 12.28
N TYR A 20 -4.45 -27.91 12.32
CA TYR A 20 -3.72 -27.58 11.09
C TYR A 20 -3.44 -28.86 10.28
N PRO A 21 -3.81 -28.89 8.98
CA PRO A 21 -3.45 -29.98 8.07
C PRO A 21 -1.92 -30.16 7.99
N ALA A 22 -1.48 -31.41 7.82
CA ALA A 22 -0.06 -31.75 7.77
C ALA A 22 0.68 -31.03 6.62
N GLU A 23 -0.01 -30.80 5.50
CA GLU A 23 0.48 -30.10 4.33
C GLU A 23 0.78 -28.62 4.62
N LEU A 24 -0.10 -27.96 5.38
CA LEU A 24 0.09 -26.56 5.79
C LEU A 24 1.20 -26.44 6.84
N LEU A 25 1.32 -27.41 7.75
CA LEU A 25 2.44 -27.47 8.68
C LEU A 25 3.77 -27.62 7.95
N LYS A 26 3.84 -28.52 6.96
CA LYS A 26 5.02 -28.69 6.11
C LYS A 26 5.38 -27.43 5.33
N ALA A 27 4.37 -26.72 4.80
CA ALA A 27 4.59 -25.45 4.12
C ALA A 27 5.13 -24.36 5.06
N TRP A 28 4.61 -24.31 6.29
CA TRP A 28 5.13 -23.43 7.34
C TRP A 28 6.57 -23.77 7.70
N ASP A 29 6.89 -25.05 7.90
CA ASP A 29 8.24 -25.52 8.22
C ASP A 29 9.23 -25.14 7.11
N GLN A 30 8.85 -25.30 5.84
CA GLN A 30 9.66 -24.90 4.70
C GLN A 30 9.88 -23.39 4.64
N PHE A 31 8.87 -22.59 4.99
CA PHE A 31 9.02 -21.13 5.08
C PHE A 31 9.98 -20.75 6.21
N ALA A 32 9.82 -21.35 7.39
CA ALA A 32 10.61 -21.07 8.60
C ALA A 32 12.09 -21.43 8.46
N LEU A 33 12.43 -22.46 7.66
CA LEU A 33 13.81 -22.80 7.35
C LEU A 33 14.54 -21.71 6.54
N ASN A 34 13.79 -20.95 5.72
CA ASN A 34 14.36 -19.98 4.78
C ASN A 34 14.20 -18.53 5.23
N ASN A 35 13.36 -18.27 6.25
CA ASN A 35 12.95 -16.92 6.65
C ASN A 35 12.86 -16.83 8.17
N ARG A 36 12.90 -15.60 8.71
CA ARG A 36 12.53 -15.38 10.11
C ARG A 36 11.01 -15.47 10.24
N THR A 37 10.52 -16.17 11.26
CA THR A 37 9.10 -16.23 11.60
C THR A 37 8.81 -15.40 12.83
N GLU A 38 7.80 -14.55 12.77
CA GLU A 38 7.28 -13.83 13.95
C GLU A 38 6.21 -14.62 14.70
N ASN A 39 5.68 -15.66 14.06
CA ASN A 39 4.63 -16.51 14.60
C ASN A 39 5.18 -17.86 15.06
N ASN A 40 4.61 -18.39 16.12
CA ASN A 40 4.82 -19.78 16.51
C ASN A 40 4.27 -20.73 15.43
N ARG A 41 4.91 -21.89 15.28
CA ARG A 41 4.38 -23.00 14.47
C ARG A 41 2.94 -23.31 14.94
N PRO A 42 1.94 -23.40 14.06
CA PRO A 42 0.53 -23.43 14.49
C PRO A 42 0.04 -24.84 14.91
N ASP A 43 0.95 -25.76 15.25
CA ASP A 43 0.63 -27.14 15.65
C ASP A 43 0.13 -27.28 17.09
N TYR A 44 0.28 -26.24 17.91
CA TYR A 44 -0.26 -26.19 19.27
C TYR A 44 -1.78 -26.00 19.31
N PHE A 45 -2.42 -25.62 18.20
CA PHE A 45 -3.88 -25.48 18.14
C PHE A 45 -4.59 -26.84 18.11
N THR A 46 -5.66 -26.95 18.89
CA THR A 46 -6.43 -28.20 19.04
C THR A 46 -7.47 -28.34 17.92
N ALA A 47 -8.15 -29.50 17.89
CA ALA A 47 -9.27 -29.72 16.97
C ALA A 47 -10.46 -28.77 17.22
N ASP A 48 -10.46 -28.05 18.35
CA ASP A 48 -11.52 -27.10 18.70
C ASP A 48 -11.27 -25.67 18.22
N GLN A 49 -10.08 -25.38 17.70
CA GLN A 49 -9.73 -24.06 17.21
C GLN A 49 -10.55 -23.69 15.96
N HIS A 50 -11.10 -22.48 15.96
CA HIS A 50 -11.79 -21.89 14.82
C HIS A 50 -10.84 -20.98 14.05
N TYR A 51 -10.99 -20.95 12.73
CA TYR A 51 -10.20 -20.11 11.83
C TYR A 51 -11.08 -19.47 10.77
N VAL A 52 -10.63 -18.32 10.28
CA VAL A 52 -11.07 -17.76 9.00
C VAL A 52 -9.98 -18.01 7.98
N LEU A 53 -10.27 -18.84 6.97
CA LEU A 53 -9.40 -19.06 5.83
C LEU A 53 -9.62 -17.94 4.81
N LEU A 54 -8.57 -17.18 4.55
CA LEU A 54 -8.51 -16.18 3.50
C LEU A 54 -7.59 -16.70 2.39
N CYS A 55 -8.17 -17.15 1.28
CA CYS A 55 -7.40 -17.53 0.10
C CYS A 55 -7.34 -16.34 -0.86
N MET A 56 -6.12 -15.88 -1.12
CA MET A 56 -5.84 -14.67 -1.88
C MET A 56 -4.91 -15.00 -3.03
N GLU A 57 -4.93 -14.20 -4.09
CA GLU A 57 -3.90 -14.28 -5.13
C GLU A 57 -2.51 -13.94 -4.57
N ASN A 58 -1.46 -14.37 -5.27
CA ASN A 58 -0.09 -14.00 -4.93
C ASN A 58 0.22 -12.57 -5.42
N GLY A 59 0.44 -11.65 -4.47
CA GLY A 59 0.78 -10.25 -4.74
C GLY A 59 2.22 -9.98 -5.15
N GLY A 60 3.09 -10.98 -5.08
CA GLY A 60 4.53 -10.80 -5.23
C GLY A 60 5.24 -10.62 -3.89
N VAL A 61 6.25 -9.75 -3.87
CA VAL A 61 7.07 -9.49 -2.68
C VAL A 61 6.76 -8.12 -2.12
N SER A 62 6.98 -7.90 -0.83
CA SER A 62 6.87 -6.56 -0.27
C SER A 62 7.85 -5.59 -0.93
N LEU A 63 7.47 -4.33 -1.04
CA LEU A 63 8.31 -3.26 -1.61
C LEU A 63 9.59 -3.08 -0.80
N GLU A 64 9.55 -3.36 0.51
CA GLU A 64 10.74 -3.46 1.36
C GLU A 64 11.81 -4.41 0.79
N ASN A 65 11.38 -5.58 0.31
CA ASN A 65 12.25 -6.63 -0.21
C ASN A 65 12.39 -6.57 -1.75
N PHE A 66 11.65 -5.69 -2.41
CA PHE A 66 11.67 -5.56 -3.86
C PHE A 66 12.96 -4.89 -4.34
N LYS A 67 13.61 -5.49 -5.33
CA LYS A 67 14.86 -4.99 -5.91
C LYS A 67 14.57 -4.00 -7.02
N LEU A 68 14.41 -2.72 -6.66
CA LEU A 68 14.25 -1.63 -7.63
C LEU A 68 15.41 -1.61 -8.63
N THR A 69 15.08 -1.34 -9.90
CA THR A 69 16.04 -1.34 -11.01
C THR A 69 16.14 0.02 -11.70
N SER A 70 15.09 0.84 -11.68
CA SER A 70 15.04 2.11 -12.40
C SER A 70 14.18 3.17 -11.69
N LEU A 71 14.39 4.45 -12.05
CA LEU A 71 13.53 5.52 -11.54
C LEU A 71 12.10 5.41 -12.10
N GLU A 72 11.91 4.83 -13.29
CA GLU A 72 10.59 4.63 -13.88
C GLU A 72 9.75 3.63 -13.07
N GLU A 73 10.36 2.59 -12.51
CA GLU A 73 9.68 1.69 -11.56
C GLU A 73 9.20 2.47 -10.32
N ALA A 74 10.05 3.34 -9.76
CA ALA A 74 9.68 4.15 -8.61
C ALA A 74 8.54 5.15 -8.93
N LYS A 75 8.55 5.75 -10.13
CA LYS A 75 7.45 6.59 -10.62
C LYS A 75 6.15 5.78 -10.74
N SER A 76 6.23 4.59 -11.35
CA SER A 76 5.08 3.68 -11.52
C SER A 76 4.50 3.27 -10.16
N ILE A 77 5.33 2.87 -9.20
CA ILE A 77 4.87 2.53 -7.84
C ILE A 77 4.13 3.71 -7.19
N LEU A 78 4.71 4.91 -7.24
CA LEU A 78 4.05 6.12 -6.72
C LEU A 78 2.70 6.38 -7.41
N GLN A 79 2.67 6.30 -8.75
CA GLN A 79 1.46 6.50 -9.54
C GLN A 79 0.38 5.48 -9.18
N GLN A 80 0.72 4.19 -9.14
CA GLN A 80 -0.22 3.14 -8.78
C GLN A 80 -0.80 3.36 -7.40
N MET A 81 0.01 3.72 -6.40
CA MET A 81 -0.49 4.02 -5.05
C MET A 81 -1.39 5.26 -5.03
N ILE A 82 -0.99 6.36 -5.69
CA ILE A 82 -1.76 7.61 -5.73
C ILE A 82 -3.12 7.41 -6.40
N PHE A 83 -3.15 6.76 -7.57
CA PHE A 83 -4.38 6.56 -8.33
C PHE A 83 -5.31 5.57 -7.64
N THR A 84 -4.74 4.53 -7.02
CA THR A 84 -5.51 3.60 -6.22
C THR A 84 -6.14 4.28 -5.01
N LEU A 85 -5.36 5.05 -4.25
CA LEU A 85 -5.87 5.80 -3.10
C LEU A 85 -6.89 6.85 -3.53
N ALA A 86 -6.66 7.57 -4.63
CA ALA A 86 -7.62 8.53 -5.17
C ALA A 86 -8.98 7.88 -5.50
N LEU A 87 -8.95 6.70 -6.12
CA LEU A 87 -10.16 5.94 -6.42
C LEU A 87 -10.89 5.52 -5.13
N LEU A 88 -10.17 5.01 -4.13
CA LEU A 88 -10.75 4.57 -2.86
C LEU A 88 -11.23 5.73 -1.96
N GLU A 89 -10.54 6.87 -1.99
CA GLU A 89 -10.99 8.12 -1.35
C GLU A 89 -12.35 8.54 -1.88
N LYS A 90 -12.57 8.41 -3.19
CA LYS A 90 -13.83 8.78 -3.84
C LYS A 90 -14.94 7.76 -3.61
N ALA A 91 -14.61 6.48 -3.76
CA ALA A 91 -15.59 5.40 -3.67
C ALA A 91 -16.03 5.12 -2.23
N LEU A 92 -15.10 5.18 -1.26
CA LEU A 92 -15.30 4.67 0.10
C LEU A 92 -14.81 5.63 1.19
N LYS A 93 -14.43 6.87 0.83
CA LYS A 93 -13.76 7.79 1.74
C LYS A 93 -12.58 7.09 2.46
N PHE A 94 -11.84 6.27 1.73
CA PHE A 94 -10.86 5.36 2.31
C PHE A 94 -9.62 6.09 2.83
N GLU A 95 -9.10 5.61 3.96
CA GLU A 95 -7.77 5.90 4.48
C GLU A 95 -7.08 4.59 4.86
N HIS A 96 -5.86 4.35 4.37
CA HIS A 96 -5.13 3.13 4.72
C HIS A 96 -4.58 3.17 6.14
N ARG A 97 -4.07 4.33 6.55
CA ARG A 97 -3.45 4.63 7.86
C ARG A 97 -2.23 3.80 8.26
N ASP A 98 -1.78 2.87 7.41
CA ASP A 98 -0.57 2.08 7.66
C ASP A 98 0.16 1.63 6.37
N LEU A 99 0.26 2.54 5.39
CA LEU A 99 0.79 2.22 4.07
C LEU A 99 2.33 2.31 4.03
N HIS A 100 3.00 1.59 4.93
CA HIS A 100 4.45 1.42 4.86
C HIS A 100 4.85 0.42 3.76
N VAL A 101 6.15 0.35 3.45
CA VAL A 101 6.66 -0.43 2.31
C VAL A 101 6.50 -1.95 2.45
N SER A 102 6.22 -2.46 3.64
CA SER A 102 5.93 -3.88 3.83
C SER A 102 4.46 -4.20 3.50
N ASN A 103 3.58 -3.18 3.52
CA ASN A 103 2.16 -3.24 3.16
C ASN A 103 1.89 -2.87 1.69
N ILE A 104 2.94 -2.77 0.87
CA ILE A 104 2.85 -2.64 -0.58
C ILE A 104 3.51 -3.87 -1.19
N LEU A 105 2.74 -4.71 -1.86
CA LEU A 105 3.30 -5.84 -2.61
C LEU A 105 3.54 -5.45 -4.07
N VAL A 106 4.60 -5.98 -4.66
CA VAL A 106 5.03 -5.70 -6.03
C VAL A 106 5.32 -7.00 -6.76
N ARG A 107 4.75 -7.13 -7.96
CA ARG A 107 5.04 -8.23 -8.89
C ARG A 107 5.24 -7.72 -10.31
N GLY A 108 5.92 -8.53 -11.13
CA GLY A 108 6.07 -8.25 -12.55
C GLY A 108 4.75 -8.40 -13.31
N THR A 109 4.55 -7.58 -14.35
CA THR A 109 3.42 -7.68 -15.27
C THR A 109 3.87 -7.43 -16.71
N LYS A 110 3.12 -8.00 -17.66
CA LYS A 110 3.28 -7.73 -19.11
C LYS A 110 2.36 -6.61 -19.60
N VAL A 111 1.50 -6.09 -18.73
CA VAL A 111 0.58 -5.00 -19.05
C VAL A 111 1.36 -3.69 -19.05
N ASP A 112 1.43 -2.97 -20.17
CA ASP A 112 2.20 -1.73 -20.27
C ASP A 112 1.54 -0.54 -19.55
N TYR A 113 0.21 -0.49 -19.56
CA TYR A 113 -0.57 0.59 -18.96
C TYR A 113 -1.72 0.04 -18.12
N LEU A 114 -1.85 0.55 -16.90
CA LEU A 114 -2.93 0.24 -15.98
C LEU A 114 -4.02 1.29 -16.11
N GLU A 115 -5.29 0.86 -16.17
CA GLU A 115 -6.44 1.75 -16.33
C GLU A 115 -7.15 1.98 -15.00
N TYR A 116 -7.45 3.25 -14.71
CA TYR A 116 -8.21 3.68 -13.54
C TYR A 116 -9.42 4.48 -14.00
N ILE A 117 -10.57 4.27 -13.36
CA ILE A 117 -11.79 5.04 -13.61
C ILE A 117 -12.14 5.77 -12.33
N ILE A 118 -11.95 7.09 -12.30
CA ILE A 118 -12.15 7.92 -11.11
C ILE A 118 -13.14 9.03 -11.48
N ASP A 119 -14.27 9.11 -10.79
CA ASP A 119 -15.38 10.04 -11.07
C ASP A 119 -15.84 10.04 -12.55
N GLY A 120 -15.72 8.89 -13.24
CA GLY A 120 -16.09 8.72 -14.65
C GLY A 120 -14.94 8.93 -15.64
N ASP A 121 -13.85 9.56 -15.22
CA ASP A 121 -12.68 9.79 -16.08
C ASP A 121 -11.82 8.54 -16.18
N ARG A 122 -11.52 8.14 -17.42
CA ARG A 122 -10.60 7.04 -17.71
C ARG A 122 -9.17 7.57 -17.80
N LEU A 123 -8.33 7.09 -16.91
CA LEU A 123 -6.94 7.51 -16.76
C LEU A 123 -6.02 6.30 -16.89
N THR A 124 -4.81 6.51 -17.42
CA THR A 124 -3.81 5.44 -17.57
C THR A 124 -2.50 5.77 -16.87
N VAL A 125 -1.91 4.74 -16.27
CA VAL A 125 -0.60 4.80 -15.60
C VAL A 125 0.35 3.82 -16.27
N PRO A 126 1.54 4.24 -16.74
CA PRO A 126 2.56 3.31 -17.20
C PRO A 126 2.97 2.36 -16.08
N SER A 127 2.89 1.05 -16.31
CA SER A 127 3.20 0.05 -15.28
C SER A 127 4.70 -0.06 -14.99
N ALA A 128 5.56 0.35 -15.94
CA ALA A 128 7.00 0.07 -15.93
C ALA A 128 7.31 -1.42 -15.72
N GLY A 129 6.43 -2.32 -16.17
CA GLY A 129 6.54 -3.77 -15.98
C GLY A 129 6.16 -4.24 -14.57
N LEU A 130 5.58 -3.38 -13.73
CA LEU A 130 5.20 -3.67 -12.34
C LEU A 130 3.69 -3.54 -12.11
N LEU A 131 3.16 -4.41 -11.27
CA LEU A 131 1.83 -4.29 -10.69
C LEU A 131 1.98 -4.27 -9.16
N CYS A 132 1.38 -3.26 -8.53
CA CYS A 132 1.45 -3.03 -7.10
C CYS A 132 0.07 -3.21 -6.46
N CYS A 133 0.00 -3.80 -5.27
CA CYS A 133 -1.22 -3.85 -4.49
C CYS A 133 -0.98 -3.47 -3.04
N MET A 134 -1.98 -2.82 -2.43
CA MET A 134 -1.98 -2.52 -1.00
C MET A 134 -2.54 -3.71 -0.23
N VAL A 135 -1.98 -3.95 0.95
CA VAL A 135 -2.41 -5.02 1.86
C VAL A 135 -2.43 -4.49 3.29
N ASP A 136 -2.97 -5.31 4.21
CA ASP A 136 -3.15 -4.98 5.63
C ASP A 136 -4.03 -3.73 5.88
N PHE A 137 -5.33 -3.99 6.00
CA PHE A 137 -6.33 -2.95 6.26
C PHE A 137 -6.71 -2.87 7.74
N THR A 138 -5.92 -3.47 8.64
CA THR A 138 -6.24 -3.56 10.08
C THR A 138 -6.44 -2.19 10.70
N LEU A 139 -5.61 -1.21 10.32
CA LEU A 139 -5.68 0.16 10.83
C LEU A 139 -6.51 1.11 9.96
N SER A 140 -7.08 0.61 8.86
CA SER A 140 -7.75 1.44 7.87
C SER A 140 -9.05 2.05 8.39
N ARG A 141 -9.52 3.06 7.65
CA ARG A 141 -10.84 3.67 7.80
C ARG A 141 -11.53 3.73 6.46
N LEU A 142 -12.79 3.37 6.40
CA LEU A 142 -13.62 3.48 5.21
C LEU A 142 -15.08 3.68 5.59
N GLN A 143 -15.87 4.07 4.61
CA GLN A 143 -17.30 4.25 4.76
C GLN A 143 -18.01 3.50 3.63
N ILE A 144 -18.95 2.64 4.01
CA ILE A 144 -19.88 1.96 3.11
C ILE A 144 -21.26 2.49 3.48
N ASP A 145 -21.91 3.16 2.53
CA ASP A 145 -23.16 3.88 2.75
C ASP A 145 -23.05 4.83 3.97
N ASP A 146 -23.88 4.65 4.99
CA ASP A 146 -23.86 5.45 6.22
C ASP A 146 -23.00 4.82 7.33
N GLN A 147 -22.43 3.64 7.12
CA GLN A 147 -21.62 2.95 8.11
C GLN A 147 -20.13 3.27 7.95
N VAL A 148 -19.52 3.80 9.01
CA VAL A 148 -18.07 4.02 9.09
C VAL A 148 -17.41 2.83 9.78
N ILE A 149 -16.44 2.23 9.11
CA ILE A 149 -15.60 1.16 9.65
C ILE A 149 -14.21 1.75 9.84
N TYR A 150 -13.68 1.73 11.06
CA TYR A 150 -12.38 2.29 11.36
C TYR A 150 -11.72 1.60 12.55
N ALA A 151 -10.39 1.64 12.58
CA ALA A 151 -9.62 1.33 13.77
C ALA A 151 -9.37 2.60 14.61
N ASP A 152 -9.58 2.50 15.92
CA ASP A 152 -9.17 3.54 16.86
C ASP A 152 -7.68 3.36 17.23
N LEU A 153 -6.81 4.15 16.60
CA LEU A 153 -5.38 4.07 16.84
C LEU A 153 -4.98 4.56 18.24
N SER A 154 -5.84 5.24 19.01
CA SER A 154 -5.52 5.60 20.40
C SER A 154 -5.25 4.38 21.29
N SER A 155 -5.85 3.23 20.93
CA SER A 155 -5.60 1.93 21.56
C SER A 155 -4.27 1.27 21.16
N HIS A 156 -3.58 1.78 20.15
CA HIS A 156 -2.35 1.22 19.58
C HIS A 156 -1.11 2.03 19.97
N SER A 157 -0.90 2.30 21.27
CA SER A 157 0.15 3.21 21.75
C SER A 157 1.56 2.91 21.21
N HIS A 158 1.88 1.64 20.99
CA HIS A 158 3.18 1.17 20.51
C HIS A 158 3.57 1.74 19.13
N ILE A 159 2.60 2.01 18.23
CA ILE A 159 2.89 2.57 16.90
C ILE A 159 3.35 4.03 16.98
N PHE A 160 3.00 4.74 18.06
CA PHE A 160 3.43 6.13 18.28
C PHE A 160 4.75 6.25 19.02
N SER A 161 5.20 5.17 19.67
CA SER A 161 6.47 5.12 20.41
C SER A 161 7.63 4.52 19.61
N GLY A 162 7.36 3.98 18.41
CA GLY A 162 8.41 3.45 17.55
C GLY A 162 9.44 4.53 17.17
N SER A 163 10.70 4.12 17.05
CA SER A 163 11.81 5.01 16.68
C SER A 163 12.76 4.30 15.71
N GLY A 164 13.61 5.06 15.03
CA GLY A 164 14.63 4.54 14.12
C GLY A 164 14.15 4.33 12.68
N GLU A 165 12.90 3.94 12.45
CA GLU A 165 12.35 3.73 11.10
C GLU A 165 11.50 4.89 10.60
N MET A 166 11.56 5.15 9.29
CA MET A 166 10.87 6.28 8.68
C MET A 166 9.35 6.24 8.83
N GLN A 167 8.76 5.05 8.96
CA GLN A 167 7.30 4.87 9.08
C GLN A 167 6.76 5.47 10.39
N PHE A 168 7.53 5.41 11.47
CA PHE A 168 7.11 5.92 12.77
C PHE A 168 6.98 7.44 12.84
N TYR A 169 7.50 8.17 11.85
CA TYR A 169 7.26 9.61 11.74
C TYR A 169 5.88 9.95 11.16
N VAL A 170 5.19 9.01 10.50
CA VAL A 170 3.89 9.26 9.86
C VAL A 170 2.76 9.27 10.89
N TYR A 171 2.76 8.36 11.87
CA TYR A 171 1.69 8.28 12.87
C TYR A 171 1.51 9.54 13.71
N PRO A 172 2.58 10.19 14.24
CA PRO A 172 2.43 11.46 14.95
C PRO A 172 1.88 12.59 14.06
N LEU A 173 2.16 12.57 12.75
CA LEU A 173 1.60 13.54 11.80
C LEU A 173 0.11 13.28 11.58
N MET A 174 -0.32 12.02 11.43
CA MET A 174 -1.73 11.65 11.33
C MET A 174 -2.51 12.09 12.58
N ARG A 175 -1.98 11.80 13.78
CA ARG A 175 -2.61 12.20 15.05
C ARG A 175 -2.77 13.72 15.20
N LYS A 176 -1.89 14.52 14.59
CA LYS A 176 -2.01 15.99 14.61
C LYS A 176 -3.14 16.54 13.74
N ILE A 177 -3.54 15.81 12.71
CA ILE A 177 -4.53 16.26 11.72
C ILE A 177 -5.90 15.56 11.87
N ILE A 178 -5.94 14.44 12.60
CA ILE A 178 -7.16 13.71 12.90
C ILE A 178 -7.62 14.08 14.31
N GLY A 179 -8.79 14.71 14.42
CA GLY A 179 -9.42 14.97 15.72
C GLY A 179 -10.03 13.71 16.34
N SER A 180 -10.80 12.97 15.54
CA SER A 180 -11.37 11.66 15.89
C SER A 180 -11.02 10.64 14.81
N TRP A 181 -10.58 9.44 15.20
CA TRP A 181 -10.22 8.37 14.26
C TRP A 181 -11.40 7.91 13.37
N GLU A 182 -12.63 8.22 13.72
CA GLU A 182 -13.79 7.98 12.86
C GLU A 182 -13.87 8.95 11.67
N THR A 183 -13.39 10.19 11.88
CA THR A 183 -13.50 11.28 10.91
C THR A 183 -12.66 11.00 9.68
N PHE A 184 -13.26 11.15 8.50
CA PHE A 184 -12.53 11.05 7.24
C PHE A 184 -11.55 12.21 7.08
N ASN A 185 -10.27 11.91 6.93
CA ASN A 185 -9.26 12.88 6.56
C ASN A 185 -8.31 12.29 5.50
N PRO A 186 -8.56 12.47 4.19
CA PRO A 186 -7.75 11.87 3.12
C PRO A 186 -6.30 12.37 3.11
N ARG A 187 -5.98 13.43 3.87
CA ARG A 187 -4.62 13.91 4.03
C ARG A 187 -3.70 12.85 4.62
N THR A 188 -4.22 11.88 5.37
CA THR A 188 -3.44 10.74 5.88
C THR A 188 -2.84 9.90 4.76
N ASN A 189 -3.60 9.60 3.71
CA ASN A 189 -3.10 8.92 2.51
C ASN A 189 -1.95 9.71 1.88
N VAL A 190 -2.09 11.03 1.77
CA VAL A 190 -1.03 11.90 1.23
C VAL A 190 0.24 11.90 2.10
N LEU A 191 0.11 11.78 3.43
CA LEU A 191 1.28 11.62 4.32
C LEU A 191 2.03 10.32 4.00
N TRP A 192 1.31 9.22 3.76
CA TRP A 192 1.91 7.96 3.33
C TRP A 192 2.56 8.03 1.94
N ILE A 193 1.96 8.76 0.99
CA ILE A 193 2.61 9.03 -0.31
C ILE A 193 3.90 9.84 -0.13
N ALA A 194 3.92 10.80 0.79
CA ALA A 194 5.13 11.57 1.10
C ALA A 194 6.22 10.68 1.73
N TYR A 195 5.84 9.74 2.60
CA TYR A 195 6.72 8.71 3.14
C TYR A 195 7.27 7.80 2.02
N LEU A 196 6.41 7.33 1.12
CA LEU A 196 6.81 6.44 0.02
C LEU A 196 7.80 7.13 -0.92
N ALA A 197 7.58 8.40 -1.25
CA ALA A 197 8.53 9.19 -2.04
C ALA A 197 9.90 9.32 -1.35
N ASP A 198 9.91 9.47 -0.03
CA ASP A 198 11.13 9.54 0.77
C ASP A 198 11.88 8.20 0.80
N PHE A 199 11.15 7.10 0.97
CA PHE A 199 11.68 5.75 0.89
C PHE A 199 12.35 5.51 -0.46
N LEU A 200 11.65 5.81 -1.57
CA LEU A 200 12.17 5.63 -2.92
C LEU A 200 13.42 6.50 -3.16
N ALA A 201 13.50 7.70 -2.58
CA ALA A 201 14.69 8.54 -2.69
C ALA A 201 15.93 7.94 -2.00
N HIS A 202 15.72 7.17 -0.93
CA HIS A 202 16.79 6.54 -0.15
C HIS A 202 17.07 5.07 -0.55
N ALA A 203 16.15 4.45 -1.30
CA ALA A 203 16.27 3.07 -1.75
C ALA A 203 17.49 2.83 -2.65
N LYS A 204 17.87 1.55 -2.77
CA LYS A 204 18.92 1.09 -3.68
C LYS A 204 18.29 0.60 -4.98
N TYR A 205 18.85 1.04 -6.10
CA TYR A 205 18.48 0.67 -7.45
C TYR A 205 19.62 -0.13 -8.06
N ARG A 206 19.37 -1.41 -8.38
CA ARG A 206 20.43 -2.37 -8.76
C ARG A 206 21.60 -2.36 -7.76
N ASN A 207 21.27 -2.38 -6.47
CA ASN A 207 22.21 -2.30 -5.34
C ASN A 207 23.02 -0.99 -5.24
N ARG A 208 22.67 0.06 -5.99
CA ARG A 208 23.35 1.38 -5.96
C ARG A 208 22.40 2.46 -5.49
N LYS A 209 22.92 3.47 -4.78
CA LYS A 209 22.12 4.67 -4.45
C LYS A 209 21.80 5.43 -5.73
N LEU A 210 20.62 6.07 -5.80
CA LEU A 210 20.31 6.99 -6.91
C LEU A 210 21.33 8.14 -6.97
N PRO A 211 21.70 8.61 -8.19
CA PRO A 211 22.40 9.87 -8.37
C PRO A 211 21.62 11.04 -7.74
N GLN A 212 22.35 12.05 -7.26
CA GLN A 212 21.75 13.17 -6.52
C GLN A 212 20.65 13.89 -7.30
N ALA A 213 20.81 14.06 -8.62
CA ALA A 213 19.79 14.66 -9.48
C ALA A 213 18.47 13.87 -9.45
N LYS A 214 18.52 12.53 -9.52
CA LYS A 214 17.32 11.67 -9.49
C LYS A 214 16.66 11.69 -8.11
N LYS A 215 17.45 11.71 -7.04
CA LYS A 215 16.93 11.89 -5.66
C LYS A 215 16.22 13.23 -5.50
N ALA A 216 16.80 14.30 -6.04
CA ALA A 216 16.22 15.64 -5.97
C ALA A 216 14.82 15.69 -6.58
N ARG A 217 14.55 14.93 -7.65
CA ARG A 217 13.20 14.82 -8.23
C ARG A 217 12.20 14.18 -7.28
N LEU A 218 12.56 13.09 -6.61
CA LEU A 218 11.71 12.43 -5.61
C LEU A 218 11.47 13.32 -4.38
N PHE A 219 12.49 14.07 -3.93
CA PHE A 219 12.31 15.05 -2.86
C PHE A 219 11.47 16.26 -3.28
N ALA A 220 11.60 16.73 -4.53
CA ALA A 220 10.75 17.77 -5.08
C ALA A 220 9.29 17.29 -5.14
N PHE A 221 9.07 16.04 -5.56
CA PHE A 221 7.75 15.40 -5.52
C PHE A 221 7.20 15.34 -4.09
N LYS A 222 7.97 14.81 -3.12
CA LYS A 222 7.60 14.80 -1.69
C LYS A 222 7.25 16.20 -1.18
N ARG A 223 7.94 17.25 -1.63
CA ARG A 223 7.62 18.63 -1.25
C ARG A 223 6.29 19.09 -1.82
N ARG A 224 5.96 18.73 -3.07
CA ARG A 224 4.67 19.07 -3.71
C ARG A 224 3.48 18.47 -2.95
N THR A 225 3.61 17.25 -2.40
CA THR A 225 2.53 16.60 -1.64
C THR A 225 2.11 17.38 -0.39
N LYS A 226 2.92 18.34 0.11
CA LYS A 226 2.54 19.23 1.21
C LYS A 226 1.28 20.05 0.90
N SER A 227 1.08 20.42 -0.36
CA SER A 227 -0.07 21.21 -0.82
C SER A 227 -1.33 20.40 -1.07
N TRP A 228 -1.26 19.06 -1.06
CA TRP A 228 -2.41 18.22 -1.42
C TRP A 228 -3.28 17.94 -0.20
N GLY A 229 -4.59 18.16 -0.33
CA GLY A 229 -5.58 17.74 0.65
C GLY A 229 -5.91 16.25 0.59
N ALA A 230 -5.83 15.65 -0.61
CA ALA A 230 -6.20 14.27 -0.91
C ALA A 230 -5.42 13.77 -2.15
N CYS A 231 -5.30 12.46 -2.35
CA CYS A 231 -4.69 11.91 -3.57
C CYS A 231 -5.55 12.21 -4.80
N SER A 232 -6.87 12.18 -4.66
CA SER A 232 -7.84 12.55 -5.71
C SER A 232 -7.69 13.98 -6.20
N ALA A 233 -7.33 14.93 -5.33
CA ALA A 233 -7.05 16.32 -5.74
C ALA A 233 -5.82 16.42 -6.66
N PHE A 234 -4.79 15.60 -6.40
CA PHE A 234 -3.64 15.52 -7.28
C PHE A 234 -4.01 14.98 -8.65
N VAL A 235 -4.75 13.87 -8.71
CA VAL A 235 -5.17 13.24 -9.96
C VAL A 235 -5.99 14.20 -10.83
N ALA A 236 -6.87 15.01 -10.24
CA ALA A 236 -7.63 16.03 -10.98
C ALA A 236 -6.76 17.18 -11.51
N SER A 237 -5.74 17.59 -10.75
CA SER A 237 -4.85 18.71 -11.14
C SER A 237 -3.78 18.32 -12.18
N SER A 238 -3.38 17.06 -12.17
CA SER A 238 -2.41 16.52 -13.11
C SER A 238 -3.20 16.14 -14.35
N SER A 239 -3.02 16.89 -15.43
CA SER A 239 -3.71 16.67 -16.71
C SER A 239 -3.24 15.35 -17.36
N PHE A 240 -3.64 14.22 -16.77
CA PHE A 240 -3.51 12.85 -17.29
C PHE A 240 -4.55 12.53 -18.36
N HIS A 241 -5.29 13.55 -18.79
CA HIS A 241 -6.35 13.44 -19.79
C HIS A 241 -5.73 13.15 -21.16
N SER A 242 -5.99 11.95 -21.69
CA SER A 242 -5.71 11.52 -23.07
C SER A 242 -4.23 11.61 -23.50
N HIS A 243 -3.50 10.51 -23.40
CA HIS A 243 -2.19 10.25 -24.03
C HIS A 243 -1.07 11.30 -23.84
N THR A 244 -1.28 12.31 -23.00
CA THR A 244 -0.29 13.33 -22.72
C THR A 244 0.62 12.81 -21.61
N LYS A 245 1.83 12.44 -22.02
CA LYS A 245 2.98 12.08 -21.18
C LYS A 245 3.38 13.26 -20.29
N ARG A 246 2.60 13.61 -19.26
CA ARG A 246 3.10 14.47 -18.19
C ARG A 246 3.66 13.62 -17.07
N GLU A 247 4.96 13.78 -16.82
CA GLU A 247 5.70 13.03 -15.83
C GLU A 247 5.47 13.62 -14.43
N ILE A 248 5.11 12.76 -13.47
CA ILE A 248 4.93 13.16 -12.06
C ILE A 248 6.23 13.66 -11.42
N VAL A 249 7.37 13.21 -11.95
CA VAL A 249 8.70 13.35 -11.36
C VAL A 249 9.64 13.99 -12.38
N GLU A 250 9.36 15.26 -12.73
CA GLU A 250 10.36 16.19 -13.28
C GLU A 250 11.38 16.59 -12.21
#